data_AF-A0A944S2Q4-F1
#
_entry.id   AF-A0A944S2Q4-F1
#
_cell.length_a   1.000
_cell.length_b   1.000
_cell.length_c   1.000
_cell.angle_alpha   90.00
_cell.angle_beta   90.00
_cell.angle_gamma   90.00
#
_symmetry.space_group_name_H-M   'P 1'
#
loop_
_entity.id
_entity.type
_entity.pdbx_description
1 polymer ?
#
loop_
_entity_poly.entity_id
_entity_poly.type
_entity_poly.pdbx_seq_one_letter_code
_entity_poly.pdbx_strand_id
1 'polypeptide(L)'
;MPTREVRAGDSRGRHTTTHRELLPMAGGGLLIDTPGMRELGLWSSEEDGDDTPGEDPLEAFEDIAQLARKCRFPDCRHMDDVGCRVQEAVQRGELDYGRVRSYRALAREIEVAAKRKRPGRMGPDADTKRRSKRSTRRAGKRSLRDEIDDE
;
A
#
# COMPACT_ATOMS: atom_id res chain seq x y z
N MET A 1 28.19 21.28 -4.31
CA MET A 1 26.84 21.10 -4.90
C MET A 1 26.12 22.43 -4.92
N PRO A 2 25.46 22.81 -6.03
CA PRO A 2 24.70 24.05 -6.08
C PRO A 2 23.45 23.93 -5.20
N THR A 3 23.42 24.69 -4.10
CA THR A 3 22.23 24.83 -3.25
C THR A 3 21.50 26.12 -3.63
N ARG A 4 20.16 26.12 -3.60
CA ARG A 4 19.35 27.35 -3.73
C ARG A 4 18.88 27.83 -2.36
N GLU A 5 18.59 29.12 -2.26
CA GLU A 5 17.98 29.71 -1.07
C GLU A 5 16.64 29.05 -0.72
N VAL A 6 16.38 28.93 0.58
CA VAL A 6 15.13 28.39 1.13
C VAL A 6 14.03 29.44 0.94
N ARG A 7 12.82 28.99 0.59
CA ARG A 7 11.69 29.91 0.37
C ARG A 7 11.27 30.54 1.71
N ALA A 8 11.28 31.87 1.80
CA ALA A 8 11.05 32.61 3.04
C ALA A 8 9.63 32.41 3.64
N GLY A 9 8.64 32.05 2.83
CA GLY A 9 7.24 31.95 3.27
C GLY A 9 6.86 30.67 4.02
N ASP A 10 7.55 29.56 3.78
CA ASP A 10 7.23 28.26 4.40
C ASP A 10 8.48 27.50 4.91
N SER A 11 9.65 28.14 4.85
CA SER A 11 10.95 27.54 5.18
C SER A 11 11.23 26.23 4.42
N ARG A 12 10.61 26.02 3.25
CA ARG A 12 10.86 24.83 2.43
C ARG A 12 11.90 25.13 1.36
N GLY A 13 12.92 24.28 1.29
CA GLY A 13 13.90 24.28 0.20
C GLY A 13 13.37 23.53 -1.02
N ARG A 14 13.82 23.90 -2.23
CA ARG A 14 13.64 23.09 -3.43
C ARG A 14 14.89 22.23 -3.62
N HIS A 15 14.74 20.91 -3.58
CA HIS A 15 15.80 19.99 -3.95
C HIS A 15 16.29 20.34 -5.35
N THR A 16 17.56 20.73 -5.44
CA THR A 16 18.22 21.17 -6.69
C THR A 16 19.16 20.10 -7.21
N THR A 17 19.58 19.17 -6.36
CA THR A 17 20.23 17.92 -6.76
C THR A 17 19.33 17.16 -7.73
N THR A 18 19.77 17.01 -8.98
CA THR A 18 19.03 16.33 -10.07
C THR A 18 19.53 14.92 -10.36
N HIS A 19 20.73 14.59 -9.90
CA HIS A 19 21.37 13.30 -10.11
C HIS A 19 22.02 12.82 -8.81
N ARG A 20 22.24 11.51 -8.70
CA ARG A 20 22.91 10.90 -7.55
C ARG A 20 24.43 11.02 -7.72
N GLU A 21 25.13 11.42 -6.67
CA GLU A 21 26.59 11.49 -6.65
C GLU A 21 27.13 10.67 -5.46
N LEU A 22 28.30 10.06 -5.66
CA LEU A 22 29.03 9.31 -4.64
C LEU A 22 30.35 10.04 -4.37
N LEU A 23 30.51 10.59 -3.16
CA LEU A 23 31.62 11.44 -2.78
C LEU A 23 32.53 10.71 -1.77
N PRO A 24 33.82 10.52 -2.06
CA PRO A 24 34.77 9.98 -1.08
C PRO A 24 35.08 10.99 0.01
N MET A 25 35.13 10.53 1.27
CA MET A 25 35.45 11.38 2.41
C MET A 25 36.92 11.22 2.84
N ALA A 26 37.54 12.32 3.31
CA ALA A 26 38.95 12.36 3.67
C ALA A 26 39.36 11.38 4.79
N GLY A 27 38.42 10.95 5.63
CA GLY A 27 38.62 9.94 6.70
C GLY A 27 38.25 8.51 6.30
N GLY A 28 37.99 8.26 5.02
CA GLY A 28 37.34 7.02 4.56
C GLY A 28 35.81 7.12 4.61
N GLY A 29 35.14 6.22 3.88
CA GLY A 29 33.69 6.25 3.68
C GLY A 29 33.26 6.99 2.42
N LEU A 30 32.00 6.79 2.05
CA LEU A 30 31.38 7.35 0.86
C LEU A 30 30.07 8.03 1.24
N LEU A 31 29.89 9.27 0.82
CA LEU A 31 28.64 10.01 0.95
C LEU A 31 27.85 9.88 -0.36
N ILE A 32 26.64 9.35 -0.28
CA ILE A 32 25.70 9.36 -1.41
C ILE A 32 24.80 10.59 -1.24
N ASP A 33 24.91 11.56 -2.13
CA ASP A 33 23.89 12.60 -2.27
C ASP A 33 22.84 12.14 -3.28
N THR A 34 21.57 12.23 -2.90
CA THR A 34 20.44 11.85 -3.76
C THR A 34 19.50 13.03 -3.94
N PRO A 35 18.86 13.18 -5.12
CA PRO A 35 17.70 14.05 -5.26
C PRO A 35 16.63 13.71 -4.22
N GLY A 36 15.82 14.70 -3.84
CA GLY A 36 14.65 14.43 -2.99
C GLY A 36 13.73 13.41 -3.65
N MET A 37 13.47 12.30 -2.94
CA MET A 37 12.55 11.26 -3.39
C MET A 37 11.11 11.80 -3.35
N ARG A 38 10.36 11.63 -4.43
CA ARG A 38 8.95 12.09 -4.53
C ARG A 38 7.94 11.04 -4.11
N GLU A 39 8.29 9.78 -4.31
CA GLU A 39 7.47 8.62 -4.01
C GLU A 39 8.40 7.45 -3.72
N LEU A 40 8.01 6.60 -2.77
CA LEU A 40 8.63 5.33 -2.48
C LEU A 40 7.58 4.27 -2.77
N GLY A 41 7.83 3.42 -3.76
CA GLY A 41 6.94 2.29 -4.04
C GLY A 41 7.09 1.21 -2.97
N LEU A 42 5.98 0.61 -2.54
CA LEU A 42 6.00 -0.60 -1.73
C LEU A 42 6.07 -1.82 -2.66
N TRP A 43 7.23 -2.45 -2.72
CA TRP A 43 7.47 -3.67 -3.50
C TRP A 43 7.38 -4.85 -2.53
N SER A 44 6.42 -5.75 -2.74
CA SER A 44 6.29 -7.01 -2.00
C SER A 44 6.78 -8.13 -2.91
N SER A 45 7.69 -8.97 -2.42
CA SER A 45 8.38 -10.01 -3.19
C SER A 45 7.51 -11.21 -3.57
N GLU A 46 6.26 -11.25 -3.10
CA GLU A 46 5.39 -12.42 -3.21
C GLU A 46 5.10 -12.84 -4.66
N GLU A 47 5.32 -11.97 -5.65
CA GLU A 47 4.95 -12.25 -7.05
C GLU A 47 6.00 -11.84 -8.12
N ASP A 48 7.12 -11.18 -7.78
CA ASP A 48 8.06 -10.67 -8.80
C ASP A 48 9.03 -11.75 -9.36
N GLY A 49 8.88 -13.02 -8.96
CA GLY A 49 9.70 -14.14 -9.48
C GLY A 49 11.18 -14.07 -9.13
N ASP A 50 11.52 -13.11 -8.27
CA ASP A 50 12.80 -12.97 -7.60
C ASP A 50 12.74 -13.81 -6.32
N ASP A 51 13.56 -14.86 -6.24
CA ASP A 51 13.72 -15.73 -5.05
C ASP A 51 14.29 -14.98 -3.82
N THR A 52 14.47 -13.66 -3.89
CA THR A 52 14.81 -12.84 -2.73
C THR A 52 13.59 -12.69 -1.81
N PRO A 53 13.64 -13.20 -0.57
CA PRO A 53 12.58 -12.95 0.39
C PRO A 53 12.50 -11.45 0.66
N GLY A 54 11.45 -10.80 0.16
CA GLY A 54 11.11 -9.45 0.52
C GLY A 54 10.62 -9.44 1.96
N GLU A 55 11.28 -8.65 2.78
CA GLU A 55 10.89 -8.46 4.17
C GLU A 55 9.53 -7.74 4.23
N ASP A 56 8.66 -8.15 5.17
CA ASP A 56 7.41 -7.43 5.44
C ASP A 56 7.76 -5.99 5.84
N PRO A 57 7.29 -4.96 5.12
CA PRO A 57 7.62 -3.57 5.44
C PRO A 57 7.22 -3.15 6.86
N LEU A 58 6.31 -3.88 7.50
CA LEU A 58 5.93 -3.66 8.90
C LEU A 58 7.02 -4.06 9.90
N GLU A 59 8.00 -4.89 9.52
CA GLU A 59 9.15 -5.25 10.36
C GLU A 59 10.07 -4.05 10.63
N ALA A 60 9.98 -2.96 9.84
CA ALA A 60 10.59 -1.68 10.17
C ALA A 60 10.08 -1.08 11.51
N PHE A 61 8.97 -1.61 12.03
CA PHE A 61 8.40 -1.32 13.35
C PHE A 61 8.36 -2.60 14.20
N GLU A 62 9.48 -3.33 14.27
CA GLU A 62 9.59 -4.63 14.95
C GLU A 62 8.93 -4.66 16.34
N ASP A 63 9.20 -3.67 17.18
CA ASP A 63 8.64 -3.55 18.53
C ASP A 63 7.10 -3.48 18.53
N ILE A 64 6.52 -2.72 17.60
CA ILE A 64 5.08 -2.61 17.40
C ILE A 64 4.52 -3.91 16.80
N ALA A 65 5.19 -4.49 15.80
CA ALA A 65 4.77 -5.73 15.14
C ALA A 65 4.74 -6.91 16.11
N GLN A 66 5.74 -7.03 16.99
CA GLN A 66 5.78 -8.06 18.04
C GLN A 66 4.64 -7.90 19.06
N LEU A 67 4.29 -6.67 19.44
CA LEU A 67 3.14 -6.42 20.32
C LEU A 67 1.81 -6.67 19.61
N ALA A 68 1.70 -6.32 18.33
CA ALA A 68 0.52 -6.56 17.51
C ALA A 68 0.16 -8.06 17.44
N ARG A 69 1.17 -8.93 17.28
CA ARG A 69 1.01 -10.40 17.31
C ARG A 69 0.48 -10.94 18.64
N LYS A 70 0.59 -10.17 19.73
CA LYS A 70 0.12 -10.52 21.08
C LYS A 70 -1.25 -9.94 21.41
N CYS A 71 -1.88 -9.21 20.49
CA CYS A 71 -3.24 -8.70 20.68
C CYS A 71 -4.24 -9.83 20.86
N ARG A 72 -5.32 -9.53 21.60
CA ARG A 72 -6.42 -10.48 21.83
C ARG A 72 -7.07 -10.98 20.53
N PHE A 73 -7.17 -10.11 19.54
CA PHE A 73 -7.85 -10.39 18.27
C PHE A 73 -6.87 -10.28 17.09
N PRO A 74 -6.92 -11.20 16.12
CA PRO A 74 -6.06 -11.16 14.93
C PRO A 74 -6.31 -9.95 14.02
N ASP A 75 -7.53 -9.40 14.02
CA ASP A 75 -7.96 -8.25 13.23
C ASP A 75 -7.95 -6.93 14.04
N CYS A 76 -7.18 -6.90 15.14
CA CYS A 76 -7.01 -5.70 15.96
C CYS A 76 -6.49 -4.53 15.10
N ARG A 77 -7.19 -3.40 15.17
CA ARG A 77 -6.87 -2.17 14.41
C ARG A 77 -5.88 -1.27 15.15
N HIS A 78 -5.49 -1.67 16.35
CA HIS A 78 -4.62 -0.95 17.27
C HIS A 78 -5.11 0.49 17.52
N MET A 79 -6.43 0.66 17.65
CA MET A 79 -7.09 1.93 17.99
C MET A 79 -7.57 1.94 19.42
N ASP A 80 -8.78 1.45 19.63
CA ASP A 80 -9.49 1.42 20.91
C ASP A 80 -10.02 -0.02 21.13
N ASP A 81 -9.42 -0.99 20.45
CA ASP A 81 -9.86 -2.38 20.49
C ASP A 81 -9.51 -2.99 21.87
N VAL A 82 -10.47 -3.73 22.45
CA VAL A 82 -10.33 -4.31 23.78
C VAL A 82 -9.23 -5.37 23.81
N GLY A 83 -8.25 -5.21 24.73
CA GLY A 83 -7.11 -6.14 24.86
C GLY A 83 -6.02 -5.93 23.80
N CYS A 84 -5.91 -4.72 23.26
CA CYS A 84 -4.84 -4.33 22.35
C CYS A 84 -3.53 -4.06 23.11
N ARG A 85 -2.53 -4.92 22.91
CA ARG A 85 -1.20 -4.78 23.55
C ARG A 85 -0.43 -3.55 23.08
N VAL A 86 -0.62 -3.15 21.82
CA VAL A 86 -0.01 -1.93 21.27
C VAL A 86 -0.53 -0.69 22.01
N GLN A 87 -1.84 -0.62 22.28
CA GLN A 87 -2.43 0.51 23.01
C GLN A 87 -2.06 0.51 24.49
N GLU A 88 -2.00 -0.68 25.12
CA GLU A 88 -1.49 -0.81 26.49
C GLU A 88 -0.03 -0.31 26.59
N ALA A 89 0.82 -0.60 25.60
CA ALA A 89 2.19 -0.11 25.57
C ALA A 89 2.28 1.42 25.36
N VAL A 90 1.40 2.01 24.53
CA VAL A 90 1.27 3.47 24.40
C VAL A 90 0.84 4.11 25.72
N GLN A 91 -0.18 3.56 26.39
CA GLN A 91 -0.67 4.08 27.68
C GLN A 91 0.39 4.00 28.78
N ARG A 92 1.29 3.01 28.71
CA ARG A 92 2.44 2.88 29.61
C ARG A 92 3.65 3.73 29.21
N GLY A 93 3.60 4.45 28.08
CA GLY A 93 4.69 5.28 27.58
C GLY A 93 5.84 4.51 26.93
N GLU A 94 5.69 3.20 26.70
CA GLU A 94 6.69 2.36 26.04
C GLU A 94 6.73 2.58 24.53
N LEU A 95 5.60 2.99 23.94
CA LEU A 95 5.48 3.34 22.54
C LEU A 95 5.01 4.79 22.36
N ASP A 96 5.66 5.49 21.44
CA ASP A 96 5.16 6.77 20.96
C ASP A 96 3.89 6.57 20.09
N TYR A 97 2.85 7.34 20.40
CA TYR A 97 1.60 7.30 19.64
C TYR A 97 1.80 7.75 18.18
N GLY A 98 2.72 8.68 17.93
CA GLY A 98 3.10 9.09 16.57
C GLY A 98 3.62 7.92 15.74
N ARG A 99 4.52 7.10 16.30
CA ARG A 99 5.01 5.87 15.66
C ARG A 99 3.90 4.86 15.39
N VAL A 100 2.99 4.64 16.34
CA VAL A 100 1.83 3.74 16.13
C VAL A 100 0.92 4.25 15.02
N ARG A 101 0.74 5.58 14.88
CA ARG A 101 0.01 6.13 13.73
C ARG A 101 0.72 5.86 12.40
N SER A 102 2.04 6.02 12.33
CA SER A 102 2.84 5.71 11.14
C SER A 102 2.76 4.23 10.77
N TYR A 103 2.90 3.33 11.73
CA TYR A 103 2.74 1.88 11.55
C TYR A 103 1.38 1.55 10.90
N ARG A 104 0.30 2.12 11.43
CA ARG A 104 -1.06 1.89 10.93
C ARG A 104 -1.28 2.50 9.55
N ALA A 105 -0.64 3.63 9.24
CA ALA A 105 -0.67 4.22 7.91
C ALA A 105 0.02 3.30 6.89
N LEU A 106 1.21 2.78 7.22
CA LEU A 106 1.94 1.84 6.39
C LEU A 106 1.15 0.54 6.15
N ALA A 107 0.56 -0.05 7.20
CA ALA A 107 -0.26 -1.25 7.08
C ALA A 107 -1.45 -1.07 6.11
N ARG A 108 -2.10 0.11 6.14
CA ARG A 108 -3.17 0.46 5.19
C ARG A 108 -2.65 0.63 3.78
N GLU A 109 -1.48 1.24 3.60
CA GLU A 109 -0.87 1.44 2.29
C GLU A 109 -0.51 0.09 1.65
N ILE A 110 0.04 -0.85 2.42
CA ILE A 110 0.30 -2.24 2.00
C ILE A 110 -1.00 -2.91 1.56
N GLU A 111 -2.08 -2.80 2.35
CA GLU A 111 -3.38 -3.39 2.01
C GLU A 111 -3.95 -2.81 0.70
N VAL A 112 -3.83 -1.50 0.51
CA VAL A 112 -4.26 -0.82 -0.72
C VAL A 112 -3.40 -1.23 -1.91
N ALA A 113 -2.07 -1.32 -1.74
CA ALA A 113 -1.15 -1.76 -2.77
C ALA A 113 -1.46 -3.20 -3.21
N ALA A 114 -1.68 -4.11 -2.25
CA ALA A 114 -2.08 -5.50 -2.51
C ALA A 114 -3.41 -5.59 -3.29
N LYS A 115 -4.39 -4.74 -2.99
CA LYS A 115 -5.66 -4.66 -3.74
C LYS A 115 -5.47 -4.14 -5.16
N ARG A 116 -4.61 -3.13 -5.36
CA ARG A 116 -4.30 -2.56 -6.69
C ARG A 116 -3.57 -3.55 -7.60
N LYS A 117 -2.71 -4.39 -7.04
CA LYS A 117 -1.96 -5.45 -7.75
C LYS A 117 -2.84 -6.61 -8.24
N ARG A 118 -4.13 -6.67 -7.90
CA ARG A 118 -5.08 -7.68 -8.42
C ARG A 118 -5.93 -7.12 -9.57
N PRO A 119 -5.42 -6.97 -10.81
CA PRO A 119 -6.28 -6.63 -11.94
C PRO A 119 -7.12 -7.87 -12.29
N GLY A 120 -8.38 -7.86 -11.90
CA GLY A 120 -9.40 -8.72 -12.53
C GLY A 120 -9.33 -10.22 -12.26
N ARG A 121 -9.56 -10.66 -11.02
CA ARG A 121 -10.38 -11.89 -10.87
C ARG A 121 -11.83 -11.52 -11.21
N MET A 122 -12.16 -11.52 -12.50
CA MET A 122 -13.49 -11.94 -12.90
C MET A 122 -13.67 -13.33 -12.28
N GLY A 123 -14.48 -13.43 -11.22
CA GLY A 123 -14.84 -14.74 -10.68
C GLY A 123 -15.38 -15.63 -11.80
N PRO A 124 -15.30 -16.97 -11.68
CA PRO A 124 -15.73 -17.90 -12.73
C PRO A 124 -17.19 -17.66 -13.20
N ASP A 125 -17.99 -16.94 -12.42
CA ASP A 125 -19.37 -16.56 -12.72
C ASP A 125 -19.57 -15.40 -13.71
N ALA A 126 -18.51 -14.68 -14.09
CA ALA A 126 -18.66 -13.53 -15.00
C ALA A 126 -18.99 -13.96 -16.44
N ASP A 127 -18.39 -15.07 -16.90
CA ASP A 127 -18.63 -15.62 -18.24
C ASP A 127 -20.01 -16.29 -18.32
N THR A 128 -20.40 -17.03 -17.26
CA THR A 128 -21.72 -17.65 -17.11
C THR A 128 -22.83 -16.60 -17.09
N LYS A 129 -22.65 -15.49 -16.35
CA LYS A 129 -23.59 -14.35 -16.34
C LYS A 129 -23.65 -13.63 -17.69
N ARG A 130 -22.53 -13.52 -18.42
CA ARG A 130 -22.52 -12.92 -19.78
C ARG A 130 -23.25 -13.82 -20.78
N ARG A 131 -23.03 -15.14 -20.75
CA ARG A 131 -23.73 -16.12 -21.60
C ARG A 131 -25.23 -16.14 -21.29
N SER A 132 -25.63 -16.15 -20.02
CA SER A 132 -27.07 -16.15 -19.66
C SER A 132 -27.76 -14.86 -20.10
N LYS A 133 -27.16 -13.68 -19.86
CA LYS A 133 -27.69 -12.38 -20.32
C LYS A 133 -27.78 -12.27 -21.84
N ARG A 134 -26.85 -12.88 -22.58
CA ARG A 134 -26.88 -12.90 -24.05
C ARG A 134 -27.95 -13.85 -24.58
N SER A 135 -28.17 -14.98 -23.92
CA SER A 135 -29.24 -15.94 -24.25
C SER A 135 -30.63 -15.36 -24.01
N THR A 136 -30.88 -14.78 -22.82
CA THR A 136 -32.18 -14.17 -22.50
C THR A 136 -32.52 -12.99 -23.41
N ARG A 137 -31.54 -12.15 -23.77
CA ARG A 137 -31.72 -11.08 -24.75
C ARG A 137 -32.04 -11.58 -26.16
N ARG A 138 -31.48 -12.73 -26.56
CA ARG A 138 -31.77 -13.33 -27.87
C ARG A 138 -33.16 -13.97 -27.90
N ALA A 139 -33.58 -14.60 -26.80
CA ALA A 139 -34.92 -15.16 -26.65
C ALA A 139 -35.99 -14.06 -26.66
N GLY A 140 -35.80 -12.98 -25.88
CA GLY A 140 -36.75 -11.86 -25.84
C GLY A 140 -36.85 -11.08 -27.16
N LYS A 141 -35.78 -11.02 -27.97
CA LYS A 141 -35.84 -10.44 -29.32
C LYS A 141 -36.50 -11.33 -30.36
N ARG A 142 -36.63 -12.63 -30.07
CA ARG A 142 -37.29 -13.59 -30.96
C ARG A 142 -38.79 -13.61 -30.68
N SER A 143 -39.19 -13.63 -29.40
CA SER A 143 -40.60 -13.49 -29.02
C SER A 143 -41.22 -12.17 -29.49
N LEU A 144 -40.50 -11.05 -29.37
CA LEU A 144 -40.99 -9.76 -29.88
C LEU A 144 -41.08 -9.68 -31.41
N ARG A 145 -40.39 -10.56 -32.16
CA ARG A 145 -40.55 -10.63 -33.61
C ARG A 145 -41.74 -11.49 -33.98
N ASP A 146 -41.86 -12.63 -33.31
CA ASP A 146 -42.96 -13.57 -33.53
C ASP A 146 -44.33 -12.94 -33.16
N GLU A 147 -44.39 -12.02 -32.19
CA GLU A 147 -45.61 -11.27 -31.82
C GLU A 147 -45.99 -10.13 -32.80
N ILE A 148 -45.07 -9.68 -33.65
CA ILE A 148 -45.32 -8.58 -34.63
C ILE A 148 -45.77 -9.15 -35.98
N ASP A 149 -45.45 -10.40 -36.29
CA ASP A 149 -45.79 -11.05 -37.57
C ASP A 149 -47.19 -11.73 -37.59
N ASP A 150 -47.97 -11.62 -36.50
CA ASP A 150 -49.31 -12.22 -36.32
C ASP A 150 -50.49 -11.18 -36.25
N GLU A 151 -50.26 -9.92 -36.65
CA GLU A 151 -51.32 -8.90 -36.94
C GLU A 151 -51.41 -8.51 -38.42
#